data_AF-A0A944ZWA1-F1
#
_entry.id   AF-A0A944ZWA1-F1
#
_cell.length_a   1.000
_cell.length_b   1.000
_cell.length_c   1.000
_cell.angle_alpha   90.00
_cell.angle_beta   90.00
_cell.angle_gamma   90.00
#
_symmetry.space_group_name_H-M   'P 1'
#
loop_
_entity.id
_entity.type
_entity.pdbx_description
1 polymer ?
#
loop_
_entity_poly.entity_id
_entity_poly.type
_entity_poly.pdbx_seq_one_letter_code
_entity_poly.pdbx_strand_id
1 'polypeptide(L)'
;MNESVEFLANEMFLISLGQIGFMFLACFLCLLYGKYKTGLLVSYFFIFYWGFVSNRIYWMELFGDSGIGLMVYFFCAASLALIGVVSFFQQDHR
;
A
#
# COMPACT_ATOMS: atom_id res chain seq x y z
N MET A 1 -4.97 -21.19 27.84
CA MET A 1 -5.28 -19.92 27.17
C MET A 1 -5.62 -20.29 25.73
N ASN A 2 -6.76 -19.84 25.19
CA ASN A 2 -7.33 -20.41 23.96
C ASN A 2 -6.41 -20.10 22.75
N GLU A 3 -6.09 -21.08 21.92
CA GLU A 3 -5.19 -20.95 20.75
C GLU A 3 -5.59 -19.78 19.82
N SER A 4 -6.89 -19.52 19.71
CA SER A 4 -7.46 -18.37 18.98
C SER A 4 -7.07 -17.00 19.58
N VAL A 5 -6.90 -16.93 20.90
CA VAL A 5 -6.49 -15.70 21.60
C VAL A 5 -5.00 -15.43 21.38
N GLU A 6 -4.15 -16.45 21.30
CA GLU A 6 -2.74 -16.29 20.92
C GLU A 6 -2.58 -15.88 19.46
N PHE A 7 -3.41 -16.43 18.55
CA PHE A 7 -3.42 -16.00 17.15
C PHE A 7 -3.83 -14.52 17.00
N LEU A 8 -4.87 -14.09 17.72
CA LEU A 8 -5.33 -12.70 17.72
C LEU A 8 -4.35 -11.75 18.42
N ALA A 9 -3.58 -12.22 19.40
CA ALA A 9 -2.56 -11.43 20.10
C ALA A 9 -1.23 -11.35 19.34
N ASN A 10 -1.10 -12.04 18.20
CA ASN A 10 0.10 -11.97 17.40
C ASN A 10 0.29 -10.54 16.84
N GLU A 11 1.37 -9.87 17.26
CA GLU A 11 1.66 -8.48 16.92
C GLU A 11 1.74 -8.26 15.41
N MET A 12 2.29 -9.21 14.64
CA MET A 12 2.35 -9.10 13.17
C MET A 12 0.95 -9.10 12.54
N PHE A 13 0.04 -9.91 13.09
CA PHE A 13 -1.33 -10.00 12.60
C PHE A 13 -2.12 -8.74 12.94
N LEU A 14 -1.98 -8.22 14.17
CA LEU A 14 -2.61 -6.97 14.60
C LEU A 14 -2.12 -5.76 13.80
N ILE A 15 -0.82 -5.67 13.54
CA ILE A 15 -0.25 -4.59 12.72
C ILE A 15 -0.80 -4.65 11.28
N SER A 16 -0.87 -5.84 10.69
CA SER A 16 -1.40 -6.05 9.34
C SER A 16 -2.89 -5.70 9.25
N LEU A 17 -3.70 -6.15 10.22
CA LEU A 17 -5.12 -5.82 10.32
C LEU A 17 -5.34 -4.32 10.52
N GLY A 18 -4.54 -3.68 11.37
CA GLY A 18 -4.59 -2.24 11.60
C GLY A 18 -4.33 -1.44 10.34
N GLN A 19 -3.35 -1.86 9.52
CA GLN A 19 -3.03 -1.21 8.25
C GLN A 19 -4.17 -1.35 7.21
N ILE A 20 -4.79 -2.53 7.11
CA ILE A 20 -5.95 -2.75 6.23
C ILE A 20 -7.14 -1.92 6.72
N GLY A 21 -7.41 -1.93 8.02
CA GLY A 21 -8.48 -1.14 8.64
C GLY A 21 -8.30 0.35 8.39
N PHE A 22 -7.09 0.87 8.56
CA PHE A 22 -6.77 2.26 8.28
C PHE A 22 -6.96 2.62 6.80
N MET A 23 -6.49 1.77 5.87
CA MET A 23 -6.68 1.98 4.43
C MET A 23 -8.17 2.05 4.07
N PHE A 24 -8.97 1.11 4.59
CA PHE A 24 -10.41 1.09 4.36
C PHE A 24 -11.09 2.37 4.88
N LEU A 25 -10.73 2.81 6.09
CA LEU A 25 -11.27 4.00 6.71
C LEU A 25 -10.88 5.27 5.93
N ALA A 26 -9.62 5.37 5.49
CA ALA A 26 -9.14 6.47 4.66
C ALA A 26 -9.87 6.54 3.31
N CYS A 27 -10.07 5.40 2.63
CA CYS A 27 -10.83 5.32 1.39
C CYS A 27 -12.30 5.68 1.61
N PHE A 28 -12.92 5.18 2.67
CA PHE A 28 -14.30 5.47 3.03
C PHE A 28 -14.52 6.97 3.29
N LEU A 29 -13.62 7.61 4.06
CA LEU A 29 -13.66 9.06 4.28
C LEU A 29 -13.46 9.84 2.97
N CYS A 30 -12.52 9.44 2.12
CA CYS A 30 -12.31 10.10 0.82
C CYS A 30 -13.56 10.03 -0.07
N LEU A 31 -14.29 8.91 -0.05
CA LEU A 31 -15.56 8.77 -0.75
C LEU A 31 -16.65 9.68 -0.16
N LEU A 32 -16.77 9.75 1.17
CA LEU A 32 -17.74 10.63 1.85
C LEU A 32 -17.52 12.11 1.54
N TYR A 33 -16.27 12.56 1.45
CA TYR A 33 -15.94 13.94 1.12
C TYR A 33 -15.94 14.24 -0.40
N GLY A 34 -16.28 13.26 -1.24
CA GLY A 34 -16.23 13.40 -2.70
C GLY A 34 -14.81 13.63 -3.24
N LYS A 35 -13.77 13.29 -2.46
CA LYS A 35 -12.35 13.49 -2.79
C LYS A 35 -11.76 12.22 -3.43
N TYR A 36 -12.36 11.77 -4.53
CA TYR A 36 -12.00 10.53 -5.21
C TYR A 36 -10.51 10.46 -5.61
N LYS A 37 -9.95 11.58 -6.10
CA LYS A 37 -8.53 11.68 -6.48
C LYS A 37 -7.59 11.49 -5.28
N THR A 38 -7.96 12.03 -4.13
CA THR A 38 -7.19 11.87 -2.89
C THR A 38 -7.26 10.44 -2.38
N GLY A 39 -8.44 9.81 -2.44
CA GLY A 39 -8.60 8.39 -2.07
C GLY A 39 -7.77 7.46 -2.96
N LEU A 40 -7.74 7.73 -4.27
CA LEU A 40 -6.92 6.99 -5.23
C LEU A 40 -5.42 7.12 -4.91
N LEU A 41 -4.96 8.34 -4.63
CA LEU A 41 -3.57 8.64 -4.29
C LEU A 41 -3.13 7.94 -2.99
N VAL A 42 -3.95 8.01 -1.94
CA VAL A 42 -3.71 7.29 -0.68
C VAL A 42 -3.64 5.78 -0.94
N SER A 43 -4.53 5.24 -1.77
CA SER A 43 -4.51 3.82 -2.13
C SER A 43 -3.22 3.41 -2.83
N TYR A 44 -2.70 4.23 -3.74
CA TYR A 44 -1.42 3.96 -4.41
C TYR A 44 -0.23 3.98 -3.46
N PHE A 45 -0.19 4.90 -2.49
CA PHE A 45 0.84 4.88 -1.46
C PHE A 45 0.77 3.63 -0.57
N PHE A 46 -0.44 3.17 -0.25
CA PHE A 46 -0.62 1.91 0.48
C PHE A 46 -0.14 0.70 -0.31
N ILE A 47 -0.49 0.62 -1.60
CA ILE A 47 -0.03 -0.44 -2.50
C ILE A 47 1.50 -0.40 -2.63
N PHE A 48 2.10 0.79 -2.71
CA PHE A 48 3.56 0.94 -2.73
C PHE A 48 4.19 0.43 -1.44
N TYR A 49 3.68 0.85 -0.28
CA TYR A 49 4.19 0.40 1.01
C TYR A 49 4.08 -1.12 1.19
N TRP A 50 2.90 -1.69 0.92
CA TRP A 50 2.67 -3.13 1.04
C TRP A 50 3.44 -3.92 -0.02
N GLY A 51 3.28 -3.56 -1.28
CA GLY A 51 3.91 -4.24 -2.40
C GLY A 51 5.43 -4.21 -2.31
N PHE A 52 6.03 -3.06 -1.97
CA PHE A 52 7.48 -2.91 -2.00
C PHE A 52 8.14 -2.97 -0.61
N VAL A 53 7.73 -2.11 0.33
CA VAL A 53 8.46 -1.90 1.60
C VAL A 53 8.27 -3.08 2.57
N SER A 54 7.02 -3.51 2.73
CA SER A 54 6.67 -4.60 3.65
C SER A 54 7.16 -5.95 3.13
N ASN A 55 7.08 -6.18 1.82
CA ASN A 55 7.49 -7.43 1.17
C ASN A 55 8.92 -7.42 0.63
N ARG A 56 9.76 -6.44 1.01
CA ARG A 56 11.12 -6.28 0.45
C ARG A 56 12.00 -7.53 0.56
N ILE A 57 11.87 -8.28 1.66
CA ILE A 57 12.68 -9.47 1.93
C ILE A 57 12.29 -10.59 0.96
N TYR A 58 10.98 -10.78 0.77
CA TYR A 58 10.44 -11.72 -0.20
C TYR A 58 10.94 -11.43 -1.62
N TRP A 59 10.96 -10.15 -2.02
CA TRP A 59 11.48 -9.76 -3.33
C TRP A 59 13.00 -9.94 -3.46
N MET A 60 13.77 -9.64 -2.41
CA MET A 60 15.22 -9.90 -2.39
C MET A 60 15.54 -11.38 -2.60
N GLU A 61 14.79 -12.26 -1.92
CA GLU A 61 14.93 -13.70 -2.06
C GLU A 61 14.50 -14.20 -3.45
N LEU A 62 13.37 -13.71 -3.96
CA LEU A 62 12.85 -14.09 -5.29
C LEU A 62 13.80 -13.69 -6.43
N PHE A 63 14.44 -12.53 -6.35
CA PHE A 63 15.37 -12.05 -7.36
C PHE A 63 16.79 -12.59 -7.19
N GLY A 64 17.03 -13.48 -6.21
CA GLY A 64 18.34 -14.11 -5.99
C GLY A 64 19.46 -13.11 -5.75
N ASP A 65 19.19 -12.09 -4.93
CA ASP A 65 20.12 -10.98 -4.63
C ASP A 65 20.54 -10.13 -5.86
N SER A 66 19.85 -10.29 -6.99
CA SER A 66 20.03 -9.43 -8.16
C SER A 66 19.43 -8.05 -7.89
N GLY A 67 20.28 -7.10 -7.49
CA GLY A 67 19.90 -5.70 -7.24
C GLY A 67 19.19 -5.02 -8.43
N ILE A 68 19.39 -5.52 -9.65
CA ILE A 68 18.71 -5.02 -10.86
C ILE A 68 17.21 -5.33 -10.82
N GLY A 69 16.82 -6.56 -10.44
CA GLY A 69 15.41 -6.95 -10.34
C GLY A 69 14.66 -6.11 -9.32
N LEU A 70 15.32 -5.83 -8.18
CA LEU A 70 14.76 -5.00 -7.12
C LEU A 70 14.62 -3.52 -7.54
N MET A 71 15.59 -2.98 -8.28
CA MET A 71 15.49 -1.63 -8.84
C MET A 71 14.35 -1.49 -9.85
N VAL A 72 14.18 -2.45 -10.76
CA VAL A 72 13.07 -2.43 -11.73
C VAL A 72 11.73 -2.50 -11.02
N TYR A 73 11.61 -3.38 -10.03
CA TYR A 73 10.39 -3.50 -9.22
C TYR A 73 10.08 -2.21 -8.44
N PHE A 74 11.10 -1.59 -7.85
CA PHE A 74 10.96 -0.27 -7.21
C PHE A 74 10.49 0.78 -8.19
N PHE A 75 11.06 0.83 -9.40
CA PHE A 75 10.72 1.81 -10.41
C PHE A 75 9.27 1.66 -10.89
N CYS A 76 8.79 0.42 -11.06
CA CYS A 76 7.39 0.14 -11.36
C CYS A 76 6.44 0.59 -10.24
N ALA A 77 6.81 0.35 -8.98
CA ALA A 77 6.01 0.79 -7.86
C ALA A 77 6.02 2.33 -7.72
N ALA A 78 7.16 2.97 -7.93
CA ALA A 78 7.33 4.42 -7.88
C ALA A 78 6.57 5.13 -9.02
N SER A 79 6.55 4.56 -10.23
CA SER A 79 5.82 5.14 -11.36
C SER A 79 4.31 5.13 -11.12
N LEU A 80 3.76 4.07 -10.49
CA LEU A 80 2.36 4.03 -10.05
C LEU A 80 2.05 5.15 -9.05
N ALA A 81 2.91 5.37 -8.06
CA ALA A 81 2.75 6.46 -7.10
C ALA A 81 2.80 7.84 -7.80
N LEU A 82 3.72 8.02 -8.74
CA LEU A 82 3.85 9.25 -9.54
C LEU A 82 2.62 9.52 -10.41
N ILE A 83 2.06 8.49 -11.06
CA ILE A 83 0.81 8.61 -11.82
C ILE A 83 -0.34 9.05 -10.91
N GLY A 84 -0.39 8.52 -9.68
CA GLY A 84 -1.31 8.97 -8.64
C GLY A 84 -1.20 10.47 -8.35
N VAL A 85 0.03 10.96 -8.16
CA VAL A 85 0.31 12.38 -7.93
C VAL A 85 -0.12 13.22 -9.13
N VAL A 86 0.20 12.79 -10.36
CA VAL A 86 -0.20 13.49 -11.58
C VAL A 86 -1.72 13.55 -11.72
N SER A 87 -2.44 12.47 -11.39
CA SER A 87 -3.90 12.42 -11.40
C SER A 87 -4.54 13.48 -10.49
N PHE A 88 -3.87 13.86 -9.40
CA PHE A 88 -4.34 14.93 -8.51
C PHE A 88 -4.33 16.31 -9.18
N PHE A 89 -3.36 16.58 -10.07
CA PHE A 89 -3.23 17.86 -10.77
C PHE A 89 -4.12 17.96 -12.02
N GLN A 90 -4.64 16.84 -12.53
CA GLN A 90 -5.59 16.88 -13.64
C GLN A 90 -6.89 17.52 -13.16
N GLN A 91 -7.29 18.63 -13.79
CA GLN A 91 -8.59 19.24 -13.52
C GLN A 91 -9.71 18.28 -13.94
N ASP A 92 -10.75 18.17 -13.11
CA ASP A 92 -11.97 17.51 -13.55
C ASP A 92 -12.53 18.30 -14.73
N HIS A 93 -12.47 17.71 -15.93
CA HIS A 93 -13.24 18.19 -17.07
C HIS A 93 -14.71 17.93 -16.75
N ARG A 94 -15.32 18.90 -16.08
CA ARG A 94 -16.73 18.91 -15.70
C ARG A 94 -17.61 19.11 -16.92
#